data_AF-A0A0R2I8D2-F1
#
_entry.id   AF-A0A0R2I8D2-F1
#
_cell.length_a   1.000
_cell.length_b   1.000
_cell.length_c   1.000
_cell.angle_alpha   90.00
_cell.angle_beta   90.00
_cell.angle_gamma   90.00
#
_symmetry.space_group_name_H-M   'P 1'
#
loop_
_entity.id
_entity.type
_entity.pdbx_description
1 polymer ?
#
loop_
_entity_poly.entity_id
_entity_poly.type
_entity_poly.pdbx_seq_one_letter_code
_entity_poly.pdbx_strand_id
1 'polypeptide(L)' 'MMHDDSGDPQAREFMQFGVPVCKVTFNREQDQFIVERYEPDRRMIFDDLDLVAIEVYDCLYDFRHSF' A
#
# COMPACT_ATOMS: atom_id res chain seq x y z
N MET A 1 -7.06 -0.74 9.23
CA MET A 1 -6.26 -1.76 8.51
C MET A 1 -6.14 -3.02 9.36
N MET A 2 -5.34 -3.05 10.43
CA MET A 2 -5.14 -4.30 11.19
C MET A 2 -6.15 -4.53 12.34
N HIS A 3 -6.75 -3.47 12.88
CA HIS A 3 -7.64 -3.53 14.05
C HIS A 3 -9.14 -3.47 13.74
N ASP A 4 -9.52 -3.71 12.48
CA ASP A 4 -10.93 -3.74 12.10
C ASP A 4 -11.38 -5.19 11.97
N ASP A 5 -12.28 -5.59 12.87
CA ASP A 5 -12.77 -6.97 13.01
C ASP A 5 -14.02 -7.27 12.16
N SER A 6 -14.39 -6.37 11.24
CA SER A 6 -15.53 -6.56 10.33
C SER A 6 -15.36 -7.70 9.32
N GLY A 7 -14.13 -8.21 9.13
CA GLY A 7 -13.84 -9.31 8.20
C GLY A 7 -13.79 -8.89 6.72
N ASP A 8 -14.16 -7.65 6.41
CA ASP A 8 -14.07 -7.10 5.05
C ASP A 8 -12.61 -6.80 4.66
N PRO A 9 -12.24 -6.96 3.37
CA PRO A 9 -10.93 -6.57 2.87
C PRO A 9 -10.64 -5.09 3.17
N GLN A 10 -9.60 -4.86 3.96
CA GLN A 10 -9.20 -3.52 4.40
C GLN A 10 -8.31 -2.90 3.34
N ALA A 11 -8.75 -1.81 2.70
CA ALA A 11 -7.94 -1.08 1.73
C ALA A 11 -7.70 0.37 2.14
N ARG A 12 -6.50 0.88 1.85
CA ARG A 12 -6.17 2.30 2.00
C ARG A 12 -5.35 2.77 0.80
N GLU A 13 -5.76 3.90 0.26
CA GLU A 13 -5.02 4.61 -0.78
C GLU A 13 -4.09 5.65 -0.14
N PHE A 14 -2.88 5.75 -0.66
CA PHE A 14 -1.88 6.73 -0.27
C PHE A 14 -1.67 7.70 -1.43
N MET A 15 -1.67 8.98 -1.12
CA MET A 15 -1.65 10.06 -2.10
C MET A 15 -0.54 11.05 -1.78
N GLN A 16 0.03 11.65 -2.82
CA GLN A 16 0.98 12.74 -2.73
C GLN A 16 0.47 13.88 -3.63
N PHE A 17 0.38 15.10 -3.08
CA PHE A 17 -0.18 16.27 -3.79
C PHE A 17 -1.61 16.06 -4.37
N GLY A 18 -2.42 15.21 -3.73
CA GLY A 18 -3.76 14.86 -4.20
C GLY A 18 -3.79 13.84 -5.34
N VAL A 19 -2.63 13.34 -5.77
CA VAL A 19 -2.51 12.27 -6.76
C VAL A 19 -2.29 10.93 -6.04
N PRO A 20 -3.12 9.90 -6.28
CA PRO A 20 -2.87 8.56 -5.76
C PRO A 20 -1.53 8.01 -6.25
N VAL A 21 -0.72 7.45 -5.36
CA VAL A 21 0.60 6.85 -5.70
C VAL A 21 0.61 5.34 -5.53
N CYS A 22 -0.08 4.83 -4.51
CA CYS A 22 -0.25 3.40 -4.29
C CYS A 22 -1.47 3.10 -3.41
N LYS A 23 -1.92 1.85 -3.44
CA LYS A 23 -2.96 1.31 -2.57
C LYS A 23 -2.47 0.07 -1.85
N VAL A 24 -2.78 -0.01 -0.56
CA VAL A 24 -2.49 -1.19 0.27
C VAL A 24 -3.81 -1.89 0.58
N THR A 25 -3.86 -3.19 0.33
CA THR A 25 -5.00 -4.05 0.71
C THR A 25 -4.50 -5.14 1.66
N PHE A 26 -5.12 -5.29 2.82
CA PHE A 26 -4.81 -6.38 3.75
C PHE A 26 -5.76 -7.56 3.53
N ASN A 27 -5.19 -8.72 3.20
CA ASN A 27 -5.89 -9.99 3.11
C ASN A 27 -5.74 -10.75 4.44
N ARG A 28 -6.82 -10.76 5.23
CA ARG A 28 -6.83 -11.38 6.56
C ARG A 28 -6.81 -12.90 6.53
N GLU A 29 -7.26 -13.55 5.45
CA GLU A 29 -7.22 -15.02 5.33
C GLU A 29 -5.79 -15.54 5.17
N GLN A 30 -4.95 -14.78 4.49
CA GLN A 30 -3.56 -15.13 4.20
C GLN A 30 -2.56 -14.42 5.11
N ASP A 31 -3.03 -13.52 5.97
CA ASP A 31 -2.22 -12.60 6.77
C ASP A 31 -1.16 -11.87 5.94
N GLN A 32 -1.61 -11.31 4.81
CA GLN A 32 -0.73 -10.69 3.81
C GLN A 32 -1.23 -9.32 3.38
N PHE A 33 -0.29 -8.46 3.02
CA PHE A 33 -0.55 -7.15 2.46
C PHE A 33 -0.23 -7.14 0.98
N ILE A 34 -1.08 -6.49 0.20
CA ILE A 34 -0.93 -6.32 -1.22
C ILE A 34 -0.73 -4.83 -1.47
N VAL A 35 0.42 -4.45 -2.02
CA VAL A 35 0.72 -3.07 -2.42
C VAL A 35 0.60 -2.97 -3.94
N GLU A 36 -0.29 -2.10 -4.39
CA GLU A 36 -0.52 -1.76 -5.79
C GLU A 36 0.08 -0.37 -6.04
N ARG A 37 1.26 -0.28 -6.67
CA ARG A 37 1.86 0.98 -7.14
C ARG A 37 1.22 1.38 -8.47
N TYR A 38 0.95 2.67 -8.68
CA TYR A 38 0.37 3.13 -9.94
C TYR A 38 1.41 3.49 -11.00
N GLU A 39 2.59 3.98 -10.60
CA GLU A 39 3.66 4.38 -11.52
C GLU A 39 5.05 4.00 -10.97
N PRO A 40 5.75 3.02 -11.58
CA PRO A 40 5.24 2.08 -12.59
C PRO A 40 4.15 1.18 -12.01
N ASP A 41 3.20 0.76 -12.84
CA ASP A 41 2.16 -0.20 -12.45
C ASP A 41 2.81 -1.52 -12.00
N ARG A 42 2.75 -1.78 -10.70
CA ARG A 42 3.38 -2.94 -10.09
C ARG A 42 2.62 -3.35 -8.84
N ARG A 43 2.42 -4.66 -8.73
CA ARG A 43 1.81 -5.28 -7.55
C ARG A 43 2.81 -6.12 -6.79
N MET A 44 2.87 -5.95 -5.48
CA MET A 44 3.75 -6.70 -4.59
C MET A 44 2.96 -7.25 -3.40
N ILE A 45 3.43 -8.36 -2.84
CA ILE A 45 2.82 -9.03 -1.69
C ILE A 45 3.85 -9.10 -0.58
N PHE A 46 3.44 -8.76 0.64
CA PHE A 46 4.27 -8.77 1.82
C PHE A 46 3.55 -9.51 2.95
N ASP A 47 4.31 -10.23 3.76
CA ASP A 47 3.90 -10.84 5.02
C ASP A 47 4.25 -9.96 6.24
N ASP A 48 5.07 -8.92 6.05
CA ASP A 48 5.52 -8.01 7.10
C ASP A 48 5.01 -6.57 6.86
N LEU A 49 4.37 -6.00 7.89
CA LEU A 49 3.83 -4.63 7.87
C LEU A 49 4.93 -3.57 7.74
N ASP A 50 6.11 -3.80 8.31
CA ASP A 50 7.22 -2.85 8.23
C ASP A 50 7.75 -2.75 6.79
N LEU A 51 7.79 -3.86 6.06
CA LEU A 51 8.15 -3.87 4.64
C LEU A 51 7.11 -3.14 3.78
N VAL A 52 5.82 -3.28 4.11
CA VAL A 52 4.74 -2.51 3.46
C VAL A 52 4.92 -1.02 3.72
N ALA A 53 5.26 -0.63 4.94
CA ALA A 53 5.48 0.77 5.30
C ALA A 53 6.67 1.37 4.54
N ILE A 54 7.76 0.62 4.37
CA ILE A 54 8.91 1.01 3.53
C ILE A 54 8.47 1.20 2.08
N GLU A 55 7.76 0.24 1.49
CA GLU A 55 7.31 0.36 0.09
C GLU A 55 6.36 1.56 -0.13
N VAL A 56 5.46 1.83 0.82
CA VAL A 56 4.58 3.01 0.78
C VAL A 56 5.39 4.29 0.87
N TYR A 57 6.40 4.34 1.73
CA TYR A 57 7.32 5.48 1.82
C TYR A 57 8.04 5.71 0.50
N ASP A 58 8.58 4.65 -0.11
CA ASP A 58 9.28 4.73 -1.39
C ASP A 58 8.34 5.22 -2.51
N CYS A 59 7.08 4.77 -2.57
CA CYS A 59 6.09 5.29 -3.52
C CYS A 59 5.88 6.80 -3.39
N LEU A 60 5.71 7.29 -2.15
CA LEU A 60 5.51 8.71 -1.87
C LEU A 60 6.78 9.52 -2.16
N TYR A 61 7.93 8.97 -1.80
CA TYR A 61 9.23 9.60 -2.01
C TYR A 61 9.55 9.72 -3.49
N ASP A 62 9.45 8.62 -4.24
CA ASP A 62 9.72 8.57 -5.67
C ASP A 62 8.83 9.58 -6.39
N PHE A 63 7.50 9.53 -6.17
CA PHE A 63 6.55 10.46 -6.80
C PHE A 63 6.89 11.93 -6.52
N ARG A 64 7.29 12.26 -5.29
CA ARG A 64 7.69 13.64 -4.94
C ARG A 64 8.95 14.10 -5.67
N HIS A 65 9.83 13.18 -6.09
CA HIS A 65 11.09 13.49 -6.78
C HIS A 65 11.03 13.21 -8.29
N SER A 66 9.87 12.83 -8.83
CA SER A 66 9.63 12.67 -10.27
C SER A 66 9.39 14.00 -11.02
N PHE A 67 9.29 15.13 -10.30
CA PHE A 67 8.94 16.46 -10.83
C PHE A 67 9.97 17.53 -10.50
#